data_AF-A0ABD5SZR3-F1
#
_entry.id   AF-A0ABD5SZR3-F1
#
_cell.length_a   1.000
_cell.length_b   1.000
_cell.length_c   1.000
_cell.angle_alpha   90.00
_cell.angle_beta   90.00
_cell.angle_gamma   90.00
#
_symmetry.space_group_name_H-M   'P 1'
#
loop_
_entity.id
_entity.type
_entity.pdbx_description
1 polymer ?
#
loop_
_entity_poly.entity_id
_entity_poly.type
_entity_poly.pdbx_seq_one_letter_code
_entity_poly.pdbx_strand_id
1 'polypeptide(L)'
;MVYETGYRTVDDAVARVLDGETLDRRDGLALMAQPVEPLAEGADYVRSQLGDDTVDACSIVNAKAGNCAEDCGFCAQSVHFDTGIDTY
;
A
#
# COMPACT_ATOMS: atom_id res chain seq x y z
N MET A 1 13.03 13.56 -18.85
CA MET A 1 11.58 13.83 -18.95
C MET A 1 11.13 14.06 -17.52
N VAL A 2 10.69 15.27 -17.19
CA VAL A 2 10.27 15.58 -15.81
C VAL A 2 8.82 15.15 -15.70
N TYR A 3 8.53 14.26 -14.75
CA TYR A 3 7.15 13.92 -14.39
C TYR A 3 6.52 15.12 -13.69
N GLU A 4 5.32 15.53 -14.10
CA GLU A 4 4.65 16.71 -13.54
C GLU A 4 3.13 16.52 -13.55
N THR A 5 2.52 16.58 -12.37
CA THR A 5 1.06 16.52 -12.15
C THR A 5 0.46 17.87 -11.82
N GLY A 6 1.31 18.89 -11.57
CA GLY A 6 0.88 20.17 -11.00
C GLY A 6 0.72 20.13 -9.48
N TYR A 7 1.01 19.00 -8.84
CA TYR A 7 1.01 18.83 -7.39
C TYR A 7 2.44 18.67 -6.90
N ARG A 8 3.06 19.80 -6.52
CA ARG A 8 4.47 19.86 -6.12
C ARG A 8 4.89 18.78 -5.12
N THR A 9 4.07 18.50 -4.10
CA THR A 9 4.38 17.45 -3.10
C THR A 9 4.53 16.07 -3.74
N VAL A 10 3.67 15.74 -4.71
CA VAL A 10 3.73 14.47 -5.44
C VAL A 10 4.91 14.47 -6.40
N ASP A 11 5.06 15.54 -7.18
CA ASP A 11 6.12 15.67 -8.19
C ASP A 11 7.52 15.59 -7.56
N ASP A 12 7.74 16.29 -6.43
CA ASP A 12 8.99 16.26 -5.66
C ASP A 12 9.26 14.85 -5.09
N ALA A 13 8.23 14.16 -4.61
CA ALA A 13 8.36 12.81 -4.06
C ALA A 13 8.73 11.79 -5.16
N VAL A 14 8.09 11.89 -6.33
CA VAL A 14 8.40 11.05 -7.49
C VAL A 14 9.84 11.24 -7.93
N ALA A 15 10.30 12.50 -8.07
CA ALA A 15 11.67 12.81 -8.47
C ALA A 15 12.69 12.20 -7.49
N ARG A 16 12.50 12.43 -6.18
CA ARG A 16 13.39 11.91 -5.14
C ARG A 16 13.46 10.39 -5.13
N VAL A 17 12.31 9.71 -5.26
CA VAL A 17 12.28 8.23 -5.32
C VAL A 17 13.00 7.69 -6.55
N LEU A 18 12.83 8.32 -7.71
CA LEU A 18 13.53 7.92 -8.94
C LEU A 18 15.03 8.21 -8.91
N ASP A 19 15.47 9.21 -8.13
CA ASP A 19 16.87 9.47 -7.82
C ASP A 19 17.45 8.50 -6.76
N GLY A 20 16.64 7.56 -6.27
CA GLY A 20 17.05 6.53 -5.31
C GLY A 20 17.01 6.98 -3.84
N GLU A 21 16.40 8.12 -3.54
CA GLU A 21 16.20 8.57 -2.17
C GLU A 21 15.06 7.79 -1.48
N THR A 22 15.13 7.71 -0.15
CA THR A 22 14.06 7.18 0.69
C THR A 22 13.22 8.32 1.26
N LEU A 23 11.90 8.22 1.11
CA LEU A 23 10.95 9.13 1.73
C LEU A 23 10.83 8.85 3.22
N ASP A 24 10.69 9.91 4.02
CA ASP A 24 10.56 9.79 5.47
C ASP A 24 9.09 9.89 5.96
N ARG A 25 8.91 9.86 7.28
CA ARG A 25 7.58 9.99 7.89
C ARG A 25 6.88 11.31 7.52
N ARG A 26 7.61 12.41 7.39
CA ARG A 26 7.05 13.72 7.06
C ARG A 26 6.58 13.74 5.61
N ASP A 27 7.38 13.18 4.70
CA ASP A 27 7.00 12.99 3.30
C ASP A 27 5.68 12.19 3.21
N GLY A 28 5.59 11.06 3.90
CA GLY A 28 4.38 10.22 3.91
C GLY A 28 3.14 10.94 4.45
N LEU A 29 3.29 11.74 5.53
CA LEU A 29 2.19 12.57 6.05
C LEU A 29 1.73 13.63 5.04
N ALA A 30 2.67 14.25 4.31
CA ALA A 30 2.35 15.25 3.30
C ALA A 30 1.64 14.62 2.08
N LEU A 31 2.08 13.43 1.67
CA LEU A 31 1.47 12.67 0.57
C LEU A 31 0.05 12.20 0.89
N MET A 32 -0.22 11.77 2.13
CA MET A 32 -1.59 11.42 2.58
C MET A 32 -2.59 12.59 2.50
N ALA A 33 -2.10 13.84 2.46
CA ALA A 33 -2.94 15.02 2.33
C ALA A 33 -3.16 15.47 0.87
N GLN A 34 -2.61 14.75 -0.12
CA GLN A 34 -2.77 15.07 -1.54
C GLN A 34 -4.03 14.40 -2.13
N PRO A 35 -4.59 14.93 -3.25
CA PRO A 35 -5.66 14.26 -3.96
C PRO A 35 -5.24 12.89 -4.50
N VAL A 36 -6.18 11.96 -4.61
CA VAL A 36 -5.88 10.55 -4.94
C VAL A 36 -5.42 10.38 -6.38
N GLU A 37 -5.98 11.15 -7.31
CA GLU A 37 -5.66 11.07 -8.74
C GLU A 37 -4.18 11.36 -9.04
N PRO A 38 -3.61 12.52 -8.68
CA PRO A 38 -2.18 12.79 -8.91
C PRO A 38 -1.27 11.84 -8.11
N LEU A 39 -1.68 11.43 -6.91
CA LEU A 39 -0.92 10.47 -6.11
C LEU A 39 -0.85 9.10 -6.81
N ALA A 40 -1.96 8.64 -7.36
CA ALA A 40 -2.04 7.38 -8.11
C ALA A 40 -1.23 7.44 -9.41
N GLU A 41 -1.34 8.54 -10.16
CA GLU A 41 -0.53 8.77 -11.37
C GLU A 41 0.97 8.77 -11.03
N GLY A 42 1.36 9.37 -9.89
CA GLY A 42 2.76 9.47 -9.47
C GLY A 42 3.32 8.12 -9.07
N ALA A 43 2.53 7.36 -8.31
CA ALA A 43 2.86 5.99 -7.95
C ALA A 43 2.96 5.09 -9.19
N ASP A 44 2.06 5.25 -10.17
CA ASP A 44 2.09 4.50 -11.42
C ASP A 44 3.35 4.82 -12.24
N TYR A 45 3.73 6.10 -12.32
CA TYR A 45 4.96 6.49 -12.99
C TYR A 45 6.19 5.86 -12.33
N VAL A 46 6.30 5.93 -10.99
CA VAL A 46 7.38 5.27 -10.25
C VAL A 46 7.41 3.76 -10.54
N ARG A 47 6.25 3.09 -10.50
CA ARG A 47 6.12 1.68 -10.86
C ARG A 47 6.61 1.40 -12.28
N SER A 48 6.29 2.26 -13.26
CA SER A 48 6.70 2.06 -14.66
C SER A 48 8.20 2.20 -14.89
N GLN A 49 8.88 3.01 -14.06
CA GLN A 49 10.32 3.25 -14.18
C GLN A 49 11.15 2.21 -13.42
N LEU A 50 10.63 1.70 -12.30
CA LEU A 50 11.36 0.79 -11.41
C LEU A 50 10.92 -0.68 -11.55
N GLY A 51 9.71 -0.93 -12.05
CA GLY A 51 9.18 -2.26 -12.33
C GLY A 51 9.42 -2.71 -13.77
N ASP A 52 9.08 -3.96 -14.05
CA ASP A 52 9.25 -4.60 -15.36
C ASP A 52 7.92 -4.81 -16.11
N ASP A 53 6.88 -4.09 -15.70
CA ASP A 53 5.51 -4.20 -16.22
C ASP A 53 4.90 -5.61 -16.10
N THR A 54 5.33 -6.37 -15.09
CA THR A 54 4.74 -7.66 -14.72
C THR A 54 3.98 -7.60 -13.40
N VAL A 55 3.24 -8.68 -13.10
CA VAL A 55 2.50 -8.83 -11.85
C VAL A 55 2.85 -10.19 -11.24
N ASP A 56 3.25 -10.18 -9.98
CA ASP A 56 3.48 -11.38 -9.20
C ASP A 56 2.15 -11.98 -8.69
N ALA A 57 1.91 -13.24 -9.03
CA ALA A 57 0.75 -13.98 -8.56
C ALA A 57 1.14 -14.90 -7.39
N CYS A 58 0.56 -14.63 -6.21
CA CYS A 58 0.74 -15.45 -5.00
C CYS A 58 -0.60 -16.00 -4.53
N SER A 59 -0.60 -17.24 -3.99
CA SER A 59 -1.78 -17.85 -3.37
C SER A 59 -1.70 -17.78 -1.85
N ILE A 60 -2.81 -17.42 -1.21
CA ILE A 60 -2.94 -17.40 0.25
C ILE A 60 -3.70 -18.65 0.69
N VAL A 61 -3.19 -19.33 1.72
CA VAL A 61 -3.88 -20.46 2.36
C VAL A 61 -4.40 -20.02 3.72
N ASN A 62 -5.69 -20.27 3.97
CA ASN A 62 -6.29 -19.99 5.27
C ASN A 62 -5.88 -21.06 6.29
N ALA A 63 -4.85 -20.77 7.09
CA ALA A 63 -4.31 -21.71 8.06
C ALA A 63 -5.01 -21.66 9.43
N LYS A 64 -5.80 -20.62 9.72
CA LYS A 64 -6.45 -20.44 11.03
C LYS A 64 -7.93 -20.77 10.99
N ALA A 65 -8.65 -20.33 9.96
CA ALA A 65 -10.06 -20.64 9.74
C ALA A 65 -10.91 -20.58 11.04
N GLY A 66 -10.93 -19.42 11.70
CA GLY A 66 -11.67 -19.19 12.94
C GLY A 66 -10.95 -19.61 14.23
N ASN A 67 -9.82 -20.30 14.14
CA ASN A 67 -9.12 -20.89 15.29
C ASN A 67 -7.88 -20.10 15.75
N CYS A 68 -7.81 -18.80 15.50
CA CYS A 68 -6.70 -17.99 15.99
C CYS A 68 -6.90 -17.63 17.47
N ALA A 69 -5.93 -18.00 18.33
CA ALA A 69 -6.02 -17.74 19.78
C ALA A 69 -5.78 -16.26 20.17
N GLU A 70 -5.32 -15.44 19.23
CA GLU A 70 -5.04 -14.01 19.46
C GLU A 70 -6.33 -13.20 19.59
N ASP A 71 -6.37 -12.26 20.55
CA ASP A 71 -7.53 -11.41 20.83
C ASP A 71 -7.50 -10.09 20.03
N CYS A 72 -7.45 -10.22 18.71
CA CYS A 72 -7.46 -9.05 17.82
C CYS A 72 -8.90 -8.61 17.52
N GLY A 73 -9.34 -7.48 18.07
CA GLY A 73 -10.72 -6.96 17.92
C GLY A 73 -11.17 -6.63 16.49
N PHE A 74 -10.25 -6.56 15.52
CA PHE A 74 -10.57 -6.36 14.11
C PHE A 74 -10.57 -7.67 13.30
N CYS A 75 -10.18 -8.80 13.89
CA CYS A 75 -9.86 -10.02 13.16
C CYS A 75 -10.99 -11.04 13.28
N ALA A 76 -11.61 -11.38 12.15
CA ALA A 76 -12.64 -12.44 12.07
C ALA A 76 -12.12 -13.85 12.40
N GLN A 77 -10.79 -14.05 12.41
CA GLN A 77 -10.19 -15.35 12.71
C GLN A 77 -9.97 -15.58 14.21
N SER A 78 -10.19 -14.56 15.06
CA SER A 78 -10.01 -14.65 16.51
C SER A 78 -11.11 -15.51 17.14
N VAL A 79 -10.72 -16.47 17.98
CA VAL A 79 -11.66 -17.32 18.75
C VAL A 79 -12.45 -16.56 19.80
N HIS A 80 -12.06 -15.32 20.11
CA HIS A 80 -12.71 -14.49 21.13
C HIS A 80 -13.95 -13.75 20.60
N PHE A 81 -14.17 -13.75 19.27
CA PHE A 81 -15.30 -13.07 18.64
C PHE A 81 -16.09 -14.01 17.72
N ASP A 82 -17.41 -14.03 17.88
CA ASP A 82 -18.32 -14.68 16.93
C ASP A 82 -18.58 -13.76 15.74
N THR A 83 -17.86 -13.99 14.63
CA THR A 83 -17.98 -13.18 13.41
C THR A 83 -18.69 -13.92 12.27
N GLY A 84 -19.28 -15.08 12.51
CA GLY A 84 -20.03 -15.84 11.51
C GLY A 84 -19.24 -16.41 10.35
N ILE A 85 -17.92 -16.61 10.50
CA ILE A 85 -17.09 -17.28 9.48
C ILE A 85 -17.11 -18.81 9.67
N ASP A 86 -16.94 -19.55 8.57
CA ASP A 86 -16.78 -21.00 8.63
C ASP A 86 -15.48 -21.36 9.36
N THR A 87 -15.62 -22.23 10.37
CA THR A 87 -14.51 -22.74 11.17
C THR A 87 -14.22 -24.18 10.79
N TYR A 88 -12.97 -24.50 10.50
CA TYR A 88 -12.52 -25.86 10.14
C TYR A 88 -11.05 -26.10 10.49
#